data_AF-A0A316NR04-F1
#
_entry.id   AF-A0A316NR04-F1
#
_cell.length_a   1.000
_cell.length_b   1.000
_cell.length_c   1.000
_cell.angle_alpha   90.00
_cell.angle_beta   90.00
_cell.angle_gamma   90.00
#
_symmetry.space_group_name_H-M   'P 1'
#
loop_
_entity.id
_entity.type
_entity.pdbx_description
1 polymer ?
#
loop_
_entity_poly.entity_id
_entity_poly.type
_entity_poly.pdbx_seq_one_letter_code
_entity_poly.pdbx_strand_id
1 'polypeptide(L)'
;MAEVLITLGIIAIIAAMTLPALIQKQQTKSILVSLNKSYAELQNIVNLISNEHGEDIGNVIKLYDDAQTKNLFMKYYDNSKDCSNNSCYKEDIIYYTYTGKRLTNSGGNTPNSNYYFSQNKFITKDGRLFVFGGTNEHGRMISVDVNGPFKKPNAWGRDVFTFRIMEKQIMPCGGKISCSNTYNYNCNESEKGYYAGLGCTYYALTKPGFLDAKYYYKKYIPGEL
;
A
#
# COMPACT_ATOMS: atom_id res chain seq x y z
N MET A 1 -14.38 -19.49 6.76
CA MET A 1 -15.53 -18.59 6.47
C MET A 1 -15.34 -17.16 6.99
N ALA A 2 -14.46 -16.89 7.95
CA ALA A 2 -14.23 -15.52 8.47
C ALA A 2 -13.52 -14.58 7.48
N GLU A 3 -12.68 -15.11 6.58
CA GLU A 3 -11.89 -14.31 5.64
C GLU A 3 -12.73 -13.47 4.67
N VAL A 4 -13.78 -14.09 4.10
CA VAL A 4 -14.71 -13.43 3.16
C VAL A 4 -15.61 -12.43 3.91
N LEU A 5 -15.96 -12.73 5.16
CA LEU A 5 -16.75 -11.83 6.00
C LEU A 5 -15.96 -10.55 6.35
N ILE A 6 -14.65 -10.67 6.57
CA ILE A 6 -13.78 -9.51 6.83
C ILE A 6 -13.72 -8.61 5.59
N THR A 7 -13.55 -9.15 4.39
CA THR A 7 -13.51 -8.33 3.17
C THR A 7 -14.84 -7.70 2.82
N LEU A 8 -15.95 -8.45 2.92
CA LEU A 8 -17.29 -7.88 2.77
C LEU A 8 -17.55 -6.76 3.79
N GLY A 9 -17.08 -6.93 5.04
CA GLY A 9 -17.15 -5.89 6.07
C GLY A 9 -16.35 -4.64 5.70
N ILE A 10 -15.13 -4.78 5.19
CA ILE A 10 -14.30 -3.64 4.77
C ILE A 10 -14.96 -2.93 3.58
N ILE A 11 -15.45 -3.67 2.57
CA ILE A 11 -16.12 -3.09 1.40
C ILE A 11 -17.39 -2.34 1.82
N ALA A 12 -18.17 -2.90 2.74
CA ALA A 12 -19.37 -2.24 3.28
C ALA A 12 -19.04 -0.93 4.01
N ILE A 13 -17.96 -0.89 4.80
CA ILE A 13 -17.48 0.34 5.45
C ILE A 13 -17.05 1.37 4.39
N ILE A 14 -16.29 0.95 3.37
CA ILE A 14 -15.85 1.85 2.29
C ILE A 14 -17.05 2.42 1.52
N ALA A 15 -18.04 1.57 1.20
CA ALA A 15 -19.25 2.00 0.52
C ALA A 15 -20.01 3.05 1.36
N ALA A 16 -20.10 2.87 2.68
CA ALA A 16 -20.69 3.86 3.58
C ALA A 16 -19.89 5.18 3.65
N MET A 17 -18.57 5.14 3.44
CA MET A 17 -17.70 6.33 3.41
C MET A 17 -17.84 7.16 2.12
N THR A 18 -18.63 6.72 1.13
CA THR A 18 -18.87 7.47 -0.12
C THR A 18 -19.83 8.66 0.02
N LEU A 19 -20.42 8.89 1.21
CA LEU A 19 -21.23 10.08 1.49
C LEU A 19 -20.35 11.21 2.07
N PRO A 20 -20.18 12.34 1.35
CA PRO A 20 -19.25 13.38 1.77
C PRO A 20 -19.79 14.16 2.98
N ALA A 21 -19.23 13.92 4.16
CA ALA A 21 -19.30 14.90 5.25
C ALA A 21 -18.41 16.11 4.89
N LEU A 22 -18.94 17.31 5.16
CA LEU A 22 -18.42 18.63 4.79
C LEU A 22 -16.90 18.83 5.01
N ILE A 23 -16.26 19.44 4.00
CA ILE A 23 -15.05 20.28 4.05
C ILE A 23 -13.94 19.77 5.00
N GLN A 24 -13.31 18.65 4.62
CA GLN A 24 -12.00 18.24 5.11
C GLN A 24 -11.00 18.28 3.95
N LYS A 25 -9.80 18.81 4.23
CA LYS A 25 -8.73 19.23 3.29
C LYS A 25 -8.73 18.44 1.98
N GLN A 26 -8.91 19.12 0.84
CA GLN A 26 -9.00 18.53 -0.50
C GLN A 26 -7.94 17.44 -0.79
N GLN A 27 -6.72 17.61 -0.28
CA GLN A 27 -5.63 16.64 -0.40
C GLN A 27 -5.95 15.31 0.29
N THR A 28 -6.42 15.34 1.54
CA THR A 28 -6.80 14.13 2.28
C THR A 28 -7.93 13.37 1.59
N LYS A 29 -8.94 14.11 1.10
CA LYS A 29 -10.03 13.50 0.32
C LYS A 29 -9.50 12.84 -0.95
N SER A 30 -8.58 13.48 -1.67
CA SER A 30 -8.00 12.91 -2.89
C SER A 30 -7.20 11.64 -2.63
N ILE A 31 -6.46 11.58 -1.51
CA ILE A 31 -5.72 10.40 -1.08
C ILE A 31 -6.67 9.26 -0.74
N LEU A 32 -7.71 9.53 0.05
CA LEU A 32 -8.69 8.51 0.43
C LEU A 32 -9.42 7.93 -0.79
N VAL A 33 -9.83 8.78 -1.73
CA VAL A 33 -10.44 8.33 -2.99
C VAL A 33 -9.48 7.46 -3.79
N SER A 34 -8.21 7.89 -3.91
CA SER A 34 -7.18 7.15 -4.64
C SER A 34 -6.82 5.81 -3.96
N LEU A 35 -6.80 5.78 -2.62
CA LEU A 35 -6.59 4.57 -1.83
C LEU A 35 -7.75 3.57 -2.02
N ASN A 36 -9.00 4.03 -1.89
CA ASN A 36 -10.17 3.18 -2.09
C ASN A 36 -10.22 2.61 -3.51
N LYS A 37 -9.91 3.44 -4.52
CA LYS A 37 -9.78 2.99 -5.91
C LYS A 37 -8.70 1.91 -6.06
N SER A 38 -7.52 2.13 -5.50
CA SER A 38 -6.41 1.16 -5.56
C SER A 38 -6.78 -0.17 -4.92
N TYR A 39 -7.46 -0.14 -3.77
CA TYR A 39 -7.91 -1.36 -3.12
C TYR A 39 -8.96 -2.11 -3.94
N ALA A 40 -9.95 -1.41 -4.50
CA ALA A 40 -10.98 -2.01 -5.34
C ALA A 40 -10.40 -2.65 -6.61
N GLU A 41 -9.48 -1.96 -7.28
CA GLU A 41 -8.79 -2.51 -8.47
C GLU A 41 -7.95 -3.73 -8.11
N LEU A 42 -7.22 -3.70 -7.00
CA LEU A 42 -6.44 -4.85 -6.52
C LEU A 42 -7.33 -6.06 -6.22
N GLN A 43 -8.49 -5.87 -5.58
CA GLN A 43 -9.46 -6.96 -5.37
C GLN A 43 -9.92 -7.57 -6.68
N ASN A 44 -10.29 -6.71 -7.65
CA ASN A 44 -10.76 -7.17 -8.95
C ASN A 44 -9.66 -7.94 -9.69
N ILE A 45 -8.43 -7.44 -9.67
CA ILE A 45 -7.28 -8.09 -10.33
C ILE A 45 -6.98 -9.44 -9.70
N VAL A 46 -7.04 -9.56 -8.38
CA VAL A 46 -6.89 -10.85 -7.69
C VAL A 46 -7.91 -11.86 -8.19
N ASN A 47 -9.19 -11.47 -8.29
CA ASN A 47 -10.23 -12.35 -8.81
C ASN A 47 -9.98 -12.74 -10.27
N LEU A 48 -9.54 -11.80 -11.11
CA LEU A 48 -9.23 -12.06 -12.51
C LEU A 48 -8.07 -13.05 -12.68
N ILE A 49 -6.99 -12.85 -11.92
CA ILE A 49 -5.84 -13.78 -11.92
C ILE A 49 -6.29 -15.15 -11.45
N SER A 50 -7.04 -15.24 -10.35
CA SER A 50 -7.53 -16.53 -9.86
C SER A 50 -8.41 -17.27 -10.86
N ASN A 51 -9.28 -16.54 -11.57
CA ASN A 51 -10.12 -17.11 -12.61
C ASN A 51 -9.33 -17.53 -13.85
N GLU A 52 -8.34 -16.75 -14.29
CA GLU A 52 -7.49 -17.08 -15.45
C GLU A 52 -6.66 -18.34 -15.19
N HIS A 53 -6.18 -18.52 -13.96
CA HIS A 53 -5.37 -19.67 -13.56
C HIS A 53 -6.16 -20.87 -13.04
N GLY A 54 -7.44 -20.69 -12.71
CA GLY A 54 -8.27 -21.72 -12.07
C GLY A 54 -7.78 -22.10 -10.67
N GLU A 55 -7.12 -21.18 -9.97
CA GLU A 55 -6.44 -21.42 -8.69
C GLU A 55 -6.47 -20.16 -7.81
N ASP A 56 -6.42 -20.34 -6.49
CA ASP A 56 -6.42 -19.25 -5.52
C ASP A 56 -5.13 -18.40 -5.67
N ILE A 57 -5.28 -17.07 -5.61
CA ILE A 57 -4.19 -16.12 -5.92
C ILE A 57 -2.93 -16.41 -5.10
N GLY A 58 -3.08 -16.77 -3.83
CA GLY A 58 -1.99 -17.05 -2.92
C GLY A 58 -1.19 -18.28 -3.33
N ASN A 59 -1.80 -19.24 -4.03
CA ASN A 59 -1.11 -20.39 -4.63
C ASN A 59 -0.47 -20.01 -5.96
N VAL A 60 -1.19 -19.26 -6.81
CA VAL A 60 -0.65 -18.74 -8.08
C VAL A 60 0.65 -17.98 -7.82
N ILE A 61 0.64 -16.99 -6.93
CA ILE A 61 1.82 -16.14 -6.70
C ILE A 61 3.02 -16.87 -6.09
N LYS A 62 2.85 -18.05 -5.47
CA LYS A 62 4.00 -18.85 -4.97
C LYS A 62 4.87 -19.38 -6.12
N LEU A 63 4.32 -19.49 -7.32
CA LEU A 63 5.03 -19.93 -8.52
C LEU A 63 5.80 -18.79 -9.21
N TYR A 64 5.61 -17.55 -8.75
CA TYR A 64 6.17 -16.36 -9.36
C TYR A 64 7.11 -15.64 -8.39
N ASP A 65 8.19 -15.06 -8.89
CA ASP A 65 8.98 -14.09 -8.15
C ASP A 65 8.29 -12.71 -8.08
N ASP A 66 8.93 -11.74 -7.43
CA ASP A 66 8.38 -10.39 -7.27
C ASP A 66 8.25 -9.64 -8.61
N ALA A 67 9.17 -9.86 -9.57
CA ALA A 67 9.16 -9.23 -10.89
C ALA A 67 8.04 -9.80 -11.76
N GLN A 68 7.87 -11.12 -11.75
CA GLN A 68 6.82 -11.82 -12.46
C GLN A 68 5.45 -11.49 -11.87
N THR A 69 5.33 -11.38 -10.54
CA THR A 69 4.07 -10.96 -9.91
C THR A 69 3.72 -9.53 -10.27
N LYS A 70 4.71 -8.62 -10.27
CA LYS A 70 4.52 -7.26 -10.76
C LYS A 70 3.97 -7.28 -12.19
N ASN A 71 4.56 -8.07 -13.09
CA ASN A 71 4.08 -8.20 -14.48
C ASN A 71 2.64 -8.75 -14.56
N LEU A 72 2.31 -9.73 -13.73
CA LEU A 72 0.98 -10.35 -13.67
C LEU A 72 -0.10 -9.32 -13.30
N PHE A 73 0.16 -8.46 -12.31
CA PHE A 73 -0.74 -7.38 -11.93
C PHE A 73 -0.76 -6.25 -12.97
N MET A 74 0.41 -5.88 -13.50
CA MET A 74 0.57 -4.78 -14.45
C MET A 74 -0.26 -4.98 -15.74
N LYS A 75 -0.43 -6.23 -16.20
CA LYS A 75 -1.27 -6.61 -17.36
C LYS A 75 -2.69 -6.06 -17.31
N TYR A 76 -3.24 -5.88 -16.10
CA TYR A 76 -4.61 -5.44 -15.89
C TYR A 76 -4.75 -3.91 -15.76
N TYR A 77 -3.65 -3.17 -15.77
CA TYR A 77 -3.66 -1.71 -15.77
C TYR A 77 -3.42 -1.16 -17.17
N ASP A 78 -4.45 -0.51 -17.72
CA ASP A 78 -4.39 0.17 -18.99
C ASP A 78 -3.30 1.27 -19.02
N ASN A 79 -2.43 1.20 -20.03
CA ASN A 79 -1.31 2.13 -20.23
C ASN A 79 -0.41 2.31 -18.99
N SER A 80 -0.25 1.26 -18.18
CA SER A 80 0.76 1.25 -17.13
C SER A 80 2.17 1.20 -17.71
N LYS A 81 3.12 1.84 -17.03
CA LYS A 81 4.53 1.85 -17.42
C LYS A 81 5.35 1.08 -16.41
N ASP A 82 6.19 0.17 -16.92
CA ASP A 82 7.18 -0.53 -16.12
C ASP A 82 8.23 0.47 -15.61
N CYS A 83 8.33 0.59 -14.30
CA CYS A 83 9.26 1.48 -13.60
C CYS A 83 10.30 0.70 -12.82
N SER A 84 10.55 -0.55 -13.23
CA SER A 84 11.53 -1.39 -12.58
C SER A 84 12.93 -0.77 -12.64
N ASN A 85 13.75 -1.01 -11.61
CA ASN A 85 15.07 -0.37 -11.48
C ASN A 85 15.02 1.17 -11.51
N ASN A 86 13.93 1.76 -11.01
CA ASN A 86 13.67 3.21 -11.05
C ASN A 86 13.72 3.82 -12.47
N SER A 87 13.49 3.04 -13.54
CA SER A 87 13.61 3.49 -14.94
C SER A 87 12.69 4.65 -15.35
N CYS A 88 11.66 4.93 -14.56
CA CYS A 88 10.72 6.01 -14.81
C CYS A 88 11.13 7.37 -14.24
N TYR A 89 12.16 7.41 -13.38
CA TYR A 89 12.50 8.58 -12.59
C TYR A 89 14.01 8.83 -12.67
N LYS A 90 14.42 10.09 -12.79
CA LYS A 90 15.84 10.47 -12.82
C LYS A 90 16.46 10.56 -11.43
N GLU A 91 15.62 10.70 -10.41
CA GLU A 91 16.01 10.91 -9.02
C GLU A 91 15.48 9.77 -8.15
N ASP A 92 16.24 9.46 -7.09
CA ASP A 92 15.81 8.51 -6.08
C ASP A 92 14.65 9.09 -5.27
N ILE A 93 13.57 8.32 -5.18
CA ILE A 93 12.42 8.69 -4.37
C ILE A 93 12.77 8.48 -2.89
N ILE A 94 12.62 9.54 -2.10
CA ILE A 94 12.84 9.50 -0.65
C ILE A 94 11.54 9.08 0.03
N TYR A 95 11.64 8.08 0.90
CA TYR A 95 10.50 7.55 1.65
C TYR A 95 10.65 7.82 3.14
N TYR A 96 9.51 7.89 3.83
CA TYR A 96 9.45 8.14 5.27
C TYR A 96 8.57 7.12 6.00
N THR A 97 8.89 6.86 7.25
CA THR A 97 7.97 6.17 8.17
C THR A 97 6.77 7.08 8.46
N TYR A 98 5.71 6.50 9.05
CA TYR A 98 4.57 7.25 9.56
C TYR A 98 4.97 8.38 10.53
N THR A 99 6.03 8.17 11.31
CA THR A 99 6.59 9.13 12.27
C THR A 99 7.54 10.16 11.65
N GLY A 100 7.70 10.17 10.33
CA GLY A 100 8.54 11.12 9.59
C GLY A 100 10.05 10.81 9.62
N LYS A 101 10.44 9.60 10.01
CA LYS A 101 11.84 9.16 9.91
C LYS A 101 12.12 8.82 8.45
N ARG A 102 13.14 9.44 7.85
CA ARG A 102 13.62 9.06 6.52
C ARG A 102 14.02 7.58 6.53
N LEU A 103 13.48 6.82 5.59
CA LEU A 103 13.87 5.44 5.36
C LEU A 103 15.21 5.44 4.63
N THR A 104 16.17 4.72 5.19
CA THR A 104 17.46 4.45 4.56
C THR A 104 17.44 3.02 4.05
N ASN A 105 18.03 2.80 2.87
CA ASN A 105 18.32 1.46 2.40
C ASN A 105 19.48 0.89 3.22
N SER A 106 19.20 0.46 4.45
CA SER A 106 20.17 -0.18 5.33
C SER A 106 20.16 -1.69 5.06
N GLY A 107 20.68 -2.09 3.91
CA GLY A 107 20.93 -3.50 3.59
C GLY A 107 20.56 -3.84 2.16
N GLY A 108 21.55 -3.86 1.26
CA GLY A 108 21.39 -4.58 0.00
C GLY A 108 20.99 -6.03 0.26
N ASN A 109 20.01 -6.53 -0.49
CA ASN A 109 19.63 -7.95 -0.61
C ASN A 109 19.58 -8.78 0.69
N THR A 110 19.23 -8.18 1.83
CA THR A 110 18.89 -8.95 3.04
C THR A 110 17.38 -9.09 3.17
N PRO A 111 16.86 -10.18 3.74
CA PRO A 111 15.43 -10.35 4.04
C PRO A 111 14.84 -9.25 4.96
N ASN A 112 15.71 -8.49 5.63
CA ASN A 112 15.38 -7.34 6.49
C ASN A 112 15.51 -5.98 5.77
N SER A 113 15.78 -5.98 4.47
CA SER A 113 15.80 -4.76 3.66
C SER A 113 14.39 -4.22 3.49
N ASN A 114 14.26 -2.90 3.53
CA ASN A 114 12.96 -2.27 3.40
C ASN A 114 12.45 -2.47 1.97
N TYR A 115 11.47 -3.36 1.78
CA TYR A 115 10.91 -3.74 0.47
C TYR A 115 10.33 -2.56 -0.33
N TYR A 116 10.21 -1.39 0.29
CA TYR A 116 9.93 -0.14 -0.40
C TYR A 116 10.98 0.22 -1.48
N PHE A 117 12.23 -0.17 -1.25
CA PHE A 117 13.32 -0.04 -2.24
C PHE A 117 13.34 -1.17 -3.26
N SER A 118 12.32 -2.04 -3.28
CA SER A 118 12.19 -3.06 -4.32
C SER A 118 12.32 -2.45 -5.71
N GLN A 119 12.99 -3.17 -6.59
CA GLN A 119 13.13 -2.77 -7.98
C GLN A 119 11.91 -3.19 -8.81
N ASN A 120 10.93 -3.88 -8.23
CA ASN A 120 9.76 -4.38 -8.94
C ASN A 120 8.62 -3.37 -8.82
N LYS A 121 8.54 -2.44 -9.76
CA LYS A 121 7.64 -1.28 -9.71
C LYS A 121 6.97 -1.01 -11.04
N PHE A 122 5.73 -0.53 -10.99
CA PHE A 122 5.08 0.08 -12.15
C PHE A 122 4.31 1.32 -11.73
N ILE A 123 4.12 2.25 -12.68
CA ILE A 123 3.26 3.41 -12.49
C ILE A 123 2.03 3.28 -13.38
N THR A 124 0.86 3.56 -12.82
CA THR A 124 -0.39 3.62 -13.57
C THR A 124 -0.50 4.92 -14.36
N LYS A 125 -1.37 4.96 -15.38
CA LYS A 125 -1.64 6.19 -16.16
C LYS A 125 -2.13 7.37 -15.31
N ASP A 126 -2.78 7.09 -14.18
CA ASP A 126 -3.24 8.10 -13.23
C ASP A 126 -2.18 8.49 -12.18
N GLY A 127 -0.95 8.00 -12.33
CA GLY A 127 0.22 8.46 -11.59
C GLY A 127 0.49 7.76 -10.25
N ARG A 128 -0.23 6.68 -9.94
CA ARG A 128 0.00 5.89 -8.73
C ARG A 128 1.16 4.93 -8.95
N LEU A 129 2.06 4.84 -7.97
CA LEU A 129 3.20 3.93 -8.03
C LEU A 129 2.92 2.67 -7.21
N PHE A 130 2.95 1.52 -7.88
CA PHE A 130 2.85 0.21 -7.25
C PHE A 130 4.24 -0.38 -7.08
N VAL A 131 4.52 -0.91 -5.89
CA VAL A 131 5.80 -1.53 -5.51
C VAL A 131 5.52 -2.93 -5.00
N PHE A 132 6.15 -3.94 -5.62
CA PHE A 132 5.99 -5.35 -5.28
C PHE A 132 7.22 -5.83 -4.53
N GLY A 133 7.05 -6.51 -3.40
CA GLY A 133 8.17 -7.07 -2.65
C GLY A 133 7.77 -7.66 -1.31
N GLY A 134 8.75 -7.84 -0.43
CA GLY A 134 8.50 -8.26 0.95
C GLY A 134 7.93 -9.68 1.05
N THR A 135 8.24 -10.53 0.07
CA THR A 135 7.84 -11.94 0.06
C THR A 135 8.41 -12.65 1.28
N ASN A 136 7.53 -13.22 2.10
CA ASN A 136 7.89 -14.06 3.23
C ASN A 136 6.91 -15.23 3.36
N GLU A 137 7.09 -16.04 4.41
CA GLU A 137 6.24 -17.19 4.74
C GLU A 137 4.74 -16.87 4.88
N HIS A 138 4.39 -15.59 5.04
CA HIS A 138 3.01 -15.12 5.17
C HIS A 138 2.45 -14.48 3.88
N GLY A 139 3.18 -14.57 2.76
CA GLY A 139 2.73 -14.07 1.45
C GLY A 139 3.51 -12.84 0.95
N ARG A 140 3.09 -12.34 -0.21
CA ARG A 140 3.72 -11.22 -0.92
C ARG A 140 3.03 -9.89 -0.61
N MET A 141 3.80 -8.82 -0.48
CA MET A 141 3.28 -7.48 -0.24
C MET A 141 3.21 -6.65 -1.53
N ILE A 142 2.21 -5.78 -1.56
CA ILE A 142 2.05 -4.74 -2.57
C ILE A 142 1.89 -3.41 -1.84
N SER A 143 2.79 -2.47 -2.06
CA SER A 143 2.63 -1.09 -1.61
C SER A 143 2.17 -0.22 -2.76
N VAL A 144 1.30 0.74 -2.47
CA VAL A 144 0.79 1.72 -3.42
C VAL A 144 1.03 3.11 -2.85
N ASP A 145 1.78 3.91 -3.58
CA ASP A 145 1.86 5.35 -3.41
C ASP A 145 0.71 5.97 -4.23
N VAL A 146 -0.33 6.44 -3.53
CA VAL A 146 -1.63 6.77 -4.14
C VAL A 146 -1.71 8.20 -4.67
N ASN A 147 -0.79 9.08 -4.27
CA ASN A 147 -0.64 10.43 -4.84
C ASN A 147 0.53 10.50 -5.84
N GLY A 148 1.37 9.46 -5.89
CA GLY A 148 2.44 9.28 -6.84
C GLY A 148 3.79 9.73 -6.28
N PRO A 149 4.89 9.22 -6.85
CA PRO A 149 6.22 9.25 -6.24
C PRO A 149 6.85 10.64 -6.08
N PHE A 150 6.29 11.63 -6.75
CA PHE A 150 6.78 13.01 -6.75
C PHE A 150 5.96 13.93 -5.84
N LYS A 151 4.82 13.47 -5.33
CA LYS A 151 3.98 14.24 -4.41
C LYS A 151 4.29 13.80 -2.99
N LYS A 152 5.05 14.63 -2.27
CA LYS A 152 5.32 14.47 -0.84
C LYS A 152 4.02 14.15 -0.03
N PRO A 153 4.15 13.43 1.11
CA PRO A 153 5.39 13.03 1.77
C PRO A 153 6.05 11.71 1.32
N ASN A 154 5.41 10.85 0.51
CA ASN A 154 5.89 9.49 0.23
C ASN A 154 6.14 8.69 1.54
N ALA A 155 5.13 8.61 2.38
CA ALA A 155 5.21 8.10 3.74
C ALA A 155 4.11 7.08 4.06
N TRP A 156 4.50 5.98 4.70
CA TRP A 156 3.55 4.96 5.11
C TRP A 156 2.43 5.51 5.98
N GLY A 157 1.20 5.10 5.66
CA GLY A 157 0.00 5.52 6.39
C GLY A 157 -0.43 6.96 6.13
N ARG A 158 0.22 7.66 5.19
CA ARG A 158 -0.16 9.01 4.75
C ARG A 158 -0.67 8.98 3.32
N ASP A 159 0.23 8.66 2.40
CA ASP A 159 -0.04 8.53 0.97
C ASP A 159 0.49 7.20 0.39
N VAL A 160 1.22 6.46 1.21
CA VAL A 160 1.73 5.14 0.89
C VAL A 160 1.02 4.10 1.73
N PHE A 161 0.46 3.09 1.07
CA PHE A 161 -0.36 2.07 1.71
C PHE A 161 0.00 0.67 1.24
N THR A 162 0.14 -0.25 2.19
CA THR A 162 0.56 -1.63 1.95
C THR A 162 -0.60 -2.60 2.11
N PHE A 163 -0.65 -3.55 1.18
CA PHE A 163 -1.55 -4.69 1.14
C PHE A 163 -0.75 -5.99 1.09
N ARG A 164 -1.39 -7.09 1.46
CA ARG A 164 -0.83 -8.43 1.44
C ARG A 164 -1.74 -9.37 0.68
N ILE A 165 -1.15 -10.12 -0.25
CA ILE A 165 -1.84 -11.22 -0.92
C ILE A 165 -1.94 -12.38 0.07
N MET A 166 -3.18 -12.75 0.39
CA MET A 166 -3.55 -13.91 1.18
C MET A 166 -3.88 -15.08 0.24
N GLU A 167 -4.37 -16.20 0.78
CA GLU A 167 -4.72 -17.37 -0.02
C GLU A 167 -5.71 -17.00 -1.15
N LYS A 168 -6.85 -16.37 -0.82
CA LYS A 168 -7.94 -16.13 -1.78
C LYS A 168 -8.13 -14.69 -2.20
N GLN A 169 -7.45 -13.76 -1.53
CA GLN A 169 -7.76 -12.35 -1.64
C GLN A 169 -6.56 -11.49 -1.28
N ILE A 170 -6.70 -10.18 -1.50
CA ILE A 170 -5.74 -9.19 -1.00
C ILE A 170 -6.32 -8.48 0.21
N MET A 171 -5.50 -8.24 1.22
CA MET A 171 -5.94 -7.63 2.47
C MET A 171 -5.09 -6.43 2.83
N PRO A 172 -5.69 -5.35 3.38
CA PRO A 172 -4.91 -4.22 3.86
C PRO A 172 -4.09 -4.63 5.07
N CYS A 173 -2.85 -4.13 5.14
CA CYS A 173 -2.02 -4.35 6.30
C CYS A 173 -2.56 -3.61 7.53
N GLY A 174 -2.52 -4.28 8.69
CA GLY A 174 -2.93 -3.76 9.98
C GLY A 174 -4.20 -4.39 10.55
N GLY A 175 -4.64 -3.90 11.72
CA GLY A 175 -5.77 -4.48 12.44
C GLY A 175 -5.48 -5.91 12.91
N LYS A 176 -6.40 -6.85 12.62
CA LYS A 176 -6.23 -8.29 12.93
C LYS A 176 -5.35 -9.03 11.91
N ILE A 177 -4.95 -8.38 10.83
CA ILE A 177 -4.23 -8.99 9.72
C ILE A 177 -2.76 -8.63 9.87
N SER A 178 -1.98 -9.63 10.31
CA SER A 178 -0.54 -9.47 10.50
C SER A 178 0.15 -9.39 9.15
N CYS A 179 0.60 -8.19 8.78
CA CYS A 179 1.59 -8.03 7.71
C CYS A 179 3.03 -8.25 8.21
N SER A 180 3.21 -8.38 9.53
CA SER A 180 4.39 -8.88 10.27
C SER A 180 4.14 -8.57 11.75
N ASN A 181 4.85 -9.27 12.66
CA ASN A 181 4.68 -9.31 14.13
C ASN A 181 3.75 -8.26 14.77
N THR A 182 2.78 -8.73 15.55
CA THR A 182 1.67 -8.02 16.22
C THR A 182 2.01 -6.79 17.08
N TYR A 183 3.30 -6.42 17.22
CA TYR A 183 3.78 -5.46 18.20
C TYR A 183 4.37 -4.15 17.66
N ASN A 184 4.59 -3.95 16.35
CA ASN A 184 5.38 -2.78 15.87
C ASN A 184 4.99 -2.16 14.51
N TYR A 185 3.75 -2.33 14.06
CA TYR A 185 3.30 -1.83 12.73
C TYR A 185 2.00 -1.00 12.79
N ASN A 186 1.58 -0.54 13.97
CA ASN A 186 0.32 0.19 14.13
C ASN A 186 0.48 1.69 13.79
N CYS A 187 -0.61 2.44 13.88
CA CYS A 187 -0.63 3.87 13.56
C CYS A 187 -0.56 4.71 14.81
N ASN A 188 0.61 4.74 15.45
CA ASN A 188 0.82 5.57 16.64
C ASN A 188 2.15 6.33 16.58
N GLU A 189 2.14 7.57 17.07
CA GLU A 189 3.30 8.45 17.17
C GLU A 189 4.38 7.93 18.13
N SER A 190 4.00 7.08 19.09
CA SER A 190 4.92 6.43 20.03
C SER A 190 5.79 5.34 19.40
N GLU A 191 5.49 4.90 18.17
CA GLU A 191 6.22 3.82 17.51
C GLU A 191 7.59 4.27 16.99
N LYS A 192 8.59 3.42 17.22
CA LYS A 192 9.95 3.60 16.74
C LYS A 192 10.34 2.35 15.95
N GLY A 193 10.64 2.49 14.66
CA GLY A 193 11.07 1.36 13.85
C GLY A 193 11.11 1.67 12.35
N TYR A 194 11.78 0.81 11.59
CA TYR A 194 11.88 0.92 10.14
C TYR A 194 10.57 0.67 9.41
N TYR A 195 9.55 0.15 10.08
CA TYR A 195 8.26 -0.22 9.48
C TYR A 195 7.05 0.47 10.11
N ALA A 196 7.29 1.50 10.93
CA ALA A 196 6.21 2.28 11.53
C ALA A 196 5.32 2.88 10.43
N GLY A 197 4.03 2.55 10.47
CA GLY A 197 3.06 2.96 9.45
C GLY A 197 2.58 1.88 8.48
N LEU A 198 3.26 0.73 8.39
CA LEU A 198 2.92 -0.31 7.42
C LEU A 198 1.49 -0.84 7.62
N GLY A 199 1.05 -0.97 8.87
CA GLY A 199 -0.32 -1.38 9.22
C GLY A 199 -1.36 -0.26 9.16
N CYS A 200 -1.02 0.92 8.63
CA CYS A 200 -1.97 2.03 8.56
C CYS A 200 -2.98 1.95 7.43
N THR A 201 -2.76 1.06 6.48
CA THR A 201 -3.74 0.80 5.42
C THR A 201 -5.08 0.38 5.98
N TYR A 202 -5.09 -0.55 6.96
CA TYR A 202 -6.34 -1.01 7.57
C TYR A 202 -7.12 0.17 8.19
N TYR A 203 -6.45 1.00 8.99
CA TYR A 203 -7.10 2.13 9.65
C TYR A 203 -7.53 3.22 8.67
N ALA A 204 -6.74 3.49 7.62
CA ALA A 204 -7.10 4.46 6.59
C ALA A 204 -8.35 4.04 5.80
N LEU A 205 -8.56 2.74 5.60
CA LEU A 205 -9.74 2.21 4.91
C LEU A 205 -10.96 2.04 5.81
N THR A 206 -10.79 1.85 7.12
CA THR A 206 -11.88 1.43 8.03
C THR A 206 -12.29 2.47 9.07
N LYS A 207 -11.43 3.46 9.37
CA LYS A 207 -11.70 4.48 10.39
C LYS A 207 -11.96 5.85 9.74
N PRO A 208 -13.21 6.34 9.74
CA PRO A 208 -13.51 7.70 9.28
C PRO A 208 -12.66 8.74 10.01
N GLY A 209 -12.20 9.75 9.30
CA GLY A 209 -11.38 10.80 9.90
C GLY A 209 -9.91 10.42 10.15
N PHE A 210 -9.50 9.18 9.85
CA PHE A 210 -8.13 8.71 10.14
C PHE A 210 -7.06 9.60 9.48
N LEU A 211 -7.28 9.99 8.22
CA LEU A 211 -6.37 10.85 7.48
C LEU A 211 -6.62 12.35 7.75
N ASP A 212 -7.70 12.70 8.44
CA ASP A 212 -8.19 14.08 8.58
C ASP A 212 -7.70 14.78 9.85
N ALA A 213 -7.45 14.03 10.92
CA ALA A 213 -6.96 14.59 12.16
C ALA A 213 -5.47 14.96 12.09
N LYS A 214 -5.07 15.95 12.92
CA LYS A 214 -3.77 16.30 13.55
C LYS A 214 -2.51 15.47 13.21
N TYR A 215 -2.66 14.17 12.92
CA TYR A 215 -1.67 13.20 12.48
C TYR A 215 -1.08 13.46 11.09
N TYR A 216 -1.82 14.03 10.11
CA TYR A 216 -1.26 14.27 8.77
C TYR A 216 -0.19 15.39 8.72
N TYR A 217 -0.22 16.37 9.63
CA TYR A 217 0.63 17.57 9.53
C TYR A 217 1.38 17.99 10.80
N LYS A 218 1.20 17.35 11.96
CA LYS A 218 1.94 17.78 13.17
C LYS A 218 3.47 17.68 13.07
N LYS A 219 4.00 17.02 12.05
CA LYS A 219 5.44 16.88 11.81
C LYS A 219 5.95 17.41 10.47
N TYR A 220 5.08 18.01 9.65
CA TYR A 220 5.51 18.70 8.43
C TYR A 220 5.10 20.16 8.54
N ILE A 221 6.02 20.96 9.09
CA ILE A 221 5.93 22.42 9.02
C ILE A 221 6.09 22.79 7.53
N PRO A 222 5.12 23.47 6.91
CA PRO A 222 5.30 24.03 5.57
C PRO A 222 6.43 25.07 5.62
N GLY A 223 7.55 24.83 4.95
CA GLY A 223 8.68 25.78 4.96
C GLY A 223 10.07 25.20 4.71
N GLU A 224 10.25 23.88 4.71
CA GLU A 224 11.51 23.23 4.30
C GLU A 224 11.34 22.49 2.96
N LEU A 225 11.09 23.28 1.91
CA LEU A 225 11.25 22.89 0.50
C LEU A 225 12.45 23.64 -0.06
#